data_AF-A0A141RQN7-F1
#
_entry.id   AF-A0A141RQN7-F1
#
_cell.length_a   1.000
_cell.length_b   1.000
_cell.length_c   1.000
_cell.angle_alpha   90.00
_cell.angle_beta   90.00
_cell.angle_gamma   90.00
#
_symmetry.space_group_name_H-M   'P 1'
#
loop_
_entity.id
_entity.type
_entity.pdbx_description
1 polymer ?
#
loop_
_entity_poly.entity_id
_entity_poly.type
_entity_poly.pdbx_seq_one_letter_code
_entity_poly.pdbx_strand_id
1 'polypeptide(L)'
;MQKLIAAIDPHTTNRIEIHDIDPFPQLVNGRVALLGDAGHSTTPDIGQGGCAAMEDAVVLAMTLQTHSLGIEDALRRYQARRAARVEDLVLKARKRCDVT
;
A
#
# COMPACT_ATOMS: atom_id res chain seq x y z
N MET A 1 -13.96 4.75 34.64
CA MET A 1 -15.15 4.52 33.79
C MET A 1 -14.92 5.18 32.43
N GLN A 2 -14.92 4.43 31.32
CA GLN A 2 -14.63 4.93 29.97
C GLN A 2 -15.84 5.68 29.36
N LYS A 3 -16.13 6.89 29.87
CA LYS A 3 -17.34 7.67 29.50
C LYS A 3 -17.45 8.00 28.02
N LEU A 4 -16.32 8.21 27.32
CA LEU A 4 -16.31 8.53 25.89
C LEU A 4 -16.66 7.34 25.01
N ILE A 5 -16.12 6.15 25.31
CA ILE A 5 -16.43 4.92 24.56
C ILE A 5 -17.90 4.54 24.76
N ALA A 6 -18.44 4.71 25.97
CA ALA A 6 -19.85 4.44 26.25
C ALA A 6 -20.83 5.39 25.55
N ALA A 7 -20.37 6.53 25.02
CA ALA A 7 -21.20 7.48 24.29
C ALA A 7 -21.28 7.18 22.78
N ILE A 8 -20.52 6.21 22.27
CA ILE A 8 -20.51 5.82 20.87
C ILE A 8 -21.76 4.99 20.55
N ASP A 9 -22.50 5.34 19.50
CA ASP A 9 -23.64 4.55 18.99
C ASP A 9 -23.16 3.31 18.22
N PRO A 10 -23.45 2.08 18.69
CA PRO A 10 -23.06 0.86 18.01
C PRO A 10 -23.68 0.72 16.61
N HIS A 11 -24.83 1.34 16.34
CA HIS A 11 -25.52 1.24 15.05
C HIS A 11 -24.85 2.09 13.95
N THR A 12 -24.08 3.11 14.34
CA THR A 12 -23.30 3.94 13.39
C THR A 12 -21.82 3.61 13.40
N THR A 13 -21.39 2.65 14.22
CA THR A 13 -19.98 2.30 14.39
C THR A 13 -19.62 1.13 13.49
N ASN A 14 -18.66 1.38 12.59
CA ASN A 14 -18.12 0.32 11.75
C ASN A 14 -17.10 -0.52 12.51
N ARG A 15 -17.25 -1.83 12.42
CA ARG A 15 -16.25 -2.81 12.84
C ARG A 15 -15.63 -3.43 11.59
N ILE A 16 -14.52 -2.84 11.15
CA ILE A 16 -13.83 -3.26 9.93
C ILE A 16 -12.76 -4.29 10.31
N GLU A 17 -12.75 -5.41 9.60
CA GLU A 17 -11.67 -6.38 9.71
C GLU A 17 -10.41 -5.85 9.02
N ILE A 18 -9.27 -5.99 9.68
CA ILE A 18 -7.97 -5.57 9.15
C ILE A 18 -7.35 -6.77 8.44
N HIS A 19 -7.06 -6.58 7.16
CA HIS A 19 -6.40 -7.58 6.31
C HIS A 19 -5.17 -6.95 5.68
N ASP A 20 -4.02 -7.62 5.79
CA ASP A 20 -2.83 -7.31 5.02
C ASP A 20 -2.54 -8.43 4.01
N ILE A 21 -1.53 -8.23 3.17
CA ILE A 21 -1.09 -9.24 2.19
C ILE A 21 0.40 -9.50 2.36
N ASP A 22 0.84 -10.72 2.05
CA ASP A 22 2.28 -10.96 1.93
C ASP A 22 2.87 -10.15 0.77
N PRO A 23 4.00 -9.46 0.97
CA PRO A 23 4.67 -8.76 -0.12
C PRO A 23 5.01 -9.73 -1.25
N PHE A 24 4.72 -9.34 -2.49
CA PHE A 24 5.15 -10.09 -3.66
C PHE A 24 6.12 -9.27 -4.52
N PRO A 25 7.16 -9.92 -5.07
CA PRO A 25 8.25 -9.22 -5.76
C PRO A 25 7.85 -8.63 -7.12
N GLN A 26 6.69 -9.02 -7.66
CA GLN A 26 6.23 -8.65 -9.00
C GLN A 26 4.96 -7.81 -8.95
N LEU A 27 5.12 -6.48 -9.03
CA LEU A 27 4.02 -5.51 -9.15
C LEU A 27 3.51 -5.36 -10.59
N VAL A 28 4.25 -5.85 -11.58
CA VAL A 28 3.99 -5.59 -13.00
C VAL A 28 3.96 -6.88 -13.81
N ASN A 29 2.94 -7.01 -14.66
CA ASN A 29 2.83 -8.08 -15.65
C ASN A 29 2.46 -7.49 -17.02
N GLY A 30 3.45 -7.43 -17.93
CA GLY A 30 3.30 -6.79 -19.23
C GLY A 30 2.90 -5.32 -19.09
N ARG A 31 1.65 -5.01 -19.45
CA ARG A 31 1.07 -3.65 -19.42
C ARG A 31 0.17 -3.38 -18.21
N VAL A 32 0.17 -4.28 -17.24
CA VAL A 32 -0.60 -4.18 -16.00
C VAL A 32 0.35 -3.89 -14.85
N ALA A 33 0.01 -2.92 -14.01
CA ALA A 33 0.74 -2.57 -12.79
C ALA A 33 -0.20 -2.51 -11.58
N LEU A 34 0.26 -3.04 -10.45
CA LEU A 34 -0.41 -2.94 -9.15
C LEU A 34 0.20 -1.79 -8.34
N LEU A 35 -0.67 -1.06 -7.65
CA LEU A 35 -0.33 0.06 -6.78
C LEU A 35 -1.39 0.22 -5.68
N GLY A 36 -1.06 0.97 -4.63
CA GLY A 36 -1.94 1.10 -3.46
C GLY A 36 -2.24 -0.26 -2.82
N ASP A 37 -3.42 -0.37 -2.20
CA ASP A 37 -3.81 -1.60 -1.48
C ASP A 37 -3.83 -2.85 -2.37
N ALA A 38 -4.02 -2.71 -3.68
CA ALA A 38 -3.93 -3.83 -4.63
C ALA A 38 -2.51 -4.39 -4.78
N GLY A 39 -1.48 -3.57 -4.51
CA GLY A 39 -0.07 -3.98 -4.53
C GLY A 39 0.54 -4.18 -3.14
N HIS A 40 -0.01 -3.54 -2.11
CA HIS A 40 0.58 -3.51 -0.76
C HIS A 40 -0.43 -3.19 0.35
N SER A 41 -1.58 -3.87 0.37
CA SER A 41 -2.50 -3.81 1.53
C SER A 41 -1.75 -4.08 2.82
N THR A 42 -1.93 -3.21 3.81
CA THR A 42 -1.11 -3.16 5.02
C THR A 42 -1.96 -2.85 6.24
N THR A 43 -1.49 -3.21 7.44
CA THR A 43 -2.18 -2.85 8.68
C THR A 43 -2.09 -1.35 8.93
N PRO A 44 -3.08 -0.73 9.60
CA PRO A 44 -3.13 0.72 9.77
C PRO A 44 -2.11 1.27 10.80
N ASP A 45 -1.40 0.40 11.52
CA ASP A 45 -0.58 0.71 12.71
C ASP A 45 0.51 1.77 12.52
N ILE A 46 0.98 1.97 11.29
CA ILE A 46 2.00 2.98 10.97
C ILE A 46 1.48 4.13 10.12
N GLY A 47 0.20 4.11 9.72
CA GLY A 47 -0.46 5.23 9.01
C GLY A 47 0.16 5.61 7.67
N GLN A 48 0.85 4.67 6.99
CA GLN A 48 1.62 4.95 5.77
C GLN A 48 0.99 4.41 4.47
N GLY A 49 -0.09 3.62 4.52
CA GLY A 49 -0.71 3.03 3.32
C GLY A 49 -1.10 4.07 2.26
N GLY A 50 -1.82 5.12 2.68
CA GLY A 50 -2.22 6.22 1.78
C GLY A 50 -1.04 7.00 1.21
N CYS A 51 -0.02 7.29 2.03
CA CYS A 51 1.21 7.94 1.57
C CYS A 51 1.95 7.09 0.54
N ALA A 52 2.04 5.78 0.77
CA ALA A 52 2.68 4.85 -0.16
C ALA A 52 1.93 4.76 -1.50
N ALA A 53 0.59 4.77 -1.48
CA ALA A 53 -0.22 4.83 -2.69
C ALA A 53 0.01 6.13 -3.49
N MET A 54 0.17 7.26 -2.80
CA MET A 54 0.53 8.53 -3.45
C MET A 54 1.94 8.50 -4.05
N GLU A 55 2.92 7.94 -3.32
CA GLU A 55 4.27 7.74 -3.84
C GLU A 55 4.26 6.86 -5.11
N ASP A 56 3.44 5.79 -5.15
CA ASP A 56 3.30 4.94 -6.33
C ASP A 56 2.79 5.74 -7.53
N ALA A 57 1.73 6.54 -7.34
CA ALA A 57 1.15 7.34 -8.41
C ALA A 57 2.16 8.32 -9.02
N VAL A 58 2.96 8.98 -8.16
CA VAL A 58 4.02 9.90 -8.61
C VAL A 58 5.11 9.14 -9.36
N VAL A 59 5.61 8.02 -8.83
CA VAL A 59 6.66 7.25 -9.48
C VAL A 59 6.19 6.67 -10.81
N LEU A 60 4.96 6.17 -10.89
CA LEU A 60 4.35 5.66 -12.11
C LEU A 60 4.25 6.76 -13.17
N ALA A 61 3.79 7.95 -12.80
CA ALA A 61 3.73 9.09 -13.72
C ALA A 61 5.12 9.46 -14.26
N MET A 62 6.14 9.51 -13.39
CA MET A 62 7.52 9.82 -13.80
C MET A 62 8.09 8.77 -14.77
N THR A 63 7.85 7.48 -14.54
CA THR A 63 8.34 6.42 -15.41
C THR A 63 7.61 6.41 -16.75
N LEU A 64 6.30 6.69 -16.75
CA LEU A 64 5.51 6.82 -17.98
C LEU A 64 5.89 8.05 -18.81
N GLN A 65 6.32 9.15 -18.20
CA GLN A 65 6.82 10.32 -18.94
C GLN A 65 8.08 10.01 -19.76
N THR A 66 8.88 9.04 -19.34
CA THR A 66 10.18 8.71 -19.95
C THR A 66 10.16 7.35 -20.66
N HIS A 67 9.09 7.03 -21.41
CA HIS A 67 8.82 5.70 -21.98
C HIS A 67 9.52 5.42 -23.32
N SER A 68 10.78 5.83 -23.49
CA SER A 68 11.53 5.73 -24.76
C SER A 68 11.61 4.31 -25.35
N LEU A 69 11.52 3.29 -24.49
CA LEU A 69 11.54 1.87 -24.85
C LEU A 69 10.15 1.20 -24.79
N GLY A 70 9.09 1.99 -24.66
CA GLY A 70 7.69 1.54 -24.57
C GLY A 70 7.13 1.45 -23.15
N ILE A 71 5.83 1.14 -23.07
CA ILE A 71 5.06 1.10 -21.81
C ILE A 71 5.57 0.01 -20.86
N GLU A 72 5.91 -1.17 -21.38
CA GLU A 72 6.36 -2.29 -20.53
C GLU A 72 7.68 -1.97 -19.83
N ASP A 73 8.61 -1.29 -20.50
CA ASP A 73 9.83 -0.79 -19.89
C ASP A 73 9.54 0.25 -18.79
N ALA A 74 8.64 1.20 -19.06
CA ALA A 74 8.22 2.20 -18.07
C ALA A 74 7.63 1.54 -16.81
N LEU A 75 6.78 0.51 -16.98
CA LEU A 75 6.20 -0.22 -15.85
C LEU A 75 7.26 -1.05 -15.10
N ARG A 76 8.20 -1.69 -15.80
CA ARG A 76 9.33 -2.38 -15.14
C ARG A 76 10.17 -1.44 -14.29
N ARG A 77 10.41 -0.21 -14.77
CA ARG A 77 11.09 0.84 -13.99
C ARG A 77 10.27 1.30 -12.79
N TYR A 78 8.95 1.38 -12.92
CA TYR A 78 8.06 1.62 -11.78
C TYR A 78 8.23 0.51 -10.72
N GLN A 79 8.12 -0.76 -11.12
CA GLN A 79 8.30 -1.90 -10.20
C GLN A 79 9.65 -1.84 -9.50
N ALA A 80 10.75 -1.63 -10.24
CA ALA A 80 12.10 -1.57 -9.68
C ALA A 80 12.28 -0.49 -8.62
N ARG A 81 11.50 0.60 -8.68
CA ARG A 81 11.54 1.71 -7.71
C ARG A 81 10.60 1.50 -6.53
N ARG A 82 9.57 0.66 -6.66
CA ARG A 82 8.51 0.52 -5.66
C ARG A 82 8.52 -0.80 -4.88
N ALA A 83 8.90 -1.92 -5.50
CA ALA A 83 8.78 -3.26 -4.90
C ALA A 83 9.39 -3.34 -3.48
N ALA A 84 10.67 -2.99 -3.33
CA ALA A 84 11.34 -3.04 -2.01
C ALA A 84 10.76 -2.04 -0.99
N ARG A 85 10.28 -0.88 -1.46
CA ARG A 85 9.70 0.16 -0.60
C ARG A 85 8.36 -0.27 -0.01
N VAL A 86 7.52 -0.91 -0.82
CA VAL A 86 6.19 -1.37 -0.39
C VAL A 86 6.28 -2.68 0.41
N GLU A 87 7.26 -3.54 0.12
CA GLU A 87 7.60 -4.70 0.95
C GLU A 87 8.01 -4.26 2.37
N ASP A 88 8.95 -3.33 2.48
CA ASP A 88 9.40 -2.79 3.77
C ASP A 88 8.24 -2.16 4.57
N LEU A 89 7.33 -1.46 3.89
CA LEU A 89 6.12 -0.88 4.49
C LEU A 89 5.25 -1.96 5.15
N VAL A 90 4.87 -2.99 4.40
CA VAL A 90 3.97 -4.05 4.86
C VAL A 90 4.58 -4.79 6.03
N LEU A 91 5.85 -5.20 5.93
CA LEU A 91 6.53 -5.95 7.00
C LEU A 91 6.68 -5.13 8.28
N LYS A 92 6.94 -3.82 8.17
CA LYS A 92 7.01 -2.93 9.34
C LYS A 92 5.65 -2.73 10.01
N ALA A 93 4.60 -2.57 9.23
CA ALA A 93 3.24 -2.43 9.75
C ALA A 93 2.81 -3.70 10.52
N ARG A 94 3.00 -4.87 9.90
CA ARG A 94 2.70 -6.17 10.52
C ARG A 94 3.44 -6.35 11.85
N LYS A 95 4.75 -6.07 11.86
CA LYS A 95 5.55 -6.12 13.09
C LYS A 95 5.05 -5.17 14.19
N ARG A 96 4.44 -4.03 13.83
CA ARG A 96 3.89 -3.07 14.80
C ARG A 96 2.55 -3.55 15.36
N CYS A 97 1.72 -4.15 14.51
CA CYS A 97 0.47 -4.80 14.90
C CYS A 97 0.71 -5.89 15.95
N ASP A 98 1.73 -6.73 15.77
CA ASP A 98 2.04 -7.83 16.71
C ASP A 98 2.51 -7.37 18.10
N VAL A 99 2.89 -6.10 18.26
CA VAL A 99 3.44 -5.55 19.50
C VAL A 99 2.37 -4.76 20.30
N THR A 100 1.21 -4.52 19.71
CA THR A 100 0.12 -3.69 20.27
C THR A 100 -1.04 -4.56 20.74
#